data_AF-A0AAV0LC30-F1
#
_entry.id   AF-A0AAV0LC30-F1
#
_cell.length_a   1.000
_cell.length_b   1.000
_cell.length_c   1.000
_cell.angle_alpha   90.00
_cell.angle_beta   90.00
_cell.angle_gamma   90.00
#
_symmetry.space_group_name_H-M   'P 1'
#
loop_
_entity.id
_entity.type
_entity.pdbx_description
1 polymer ?
#
loop_
_entity_poly.entity_id
_entity_poly.type
_entity_poly.pdbx_seq_one_letter_code
_entity_poly.pdbx_strand_id
1 'polypeptide(L)'
;MAVHVPLSLEAQAEARLLMFSHMNLLSPAIGDPISIPTQDMLIGLYILTSGNRRGIGANRYNPCNRRNSQNERILTNNNKYTKEPLFCNSYDAIGAYRQKRIKLDSPLWLRWQLDQRVIVSSEAPIEVHYDSLGTYYEIYGHYLIVGNIKKEIVCIYIRTTIGHICLYREIEEAIQGFCQACSDVT
;
A
#
# COMPACT_ATOMS: atom_id res chain seq x y z
N MET A 1 -19.77 -8.94 32.87
CA MET A 1 -20.53 -9.38 31.68
C MET A 1 -21.18 -10.70 32.04
N ALA A 2 -22.50 -10.84 31.87
CA ALA A 2 -23.19 -12.10 32.16
C ALA A 2 -23.00 -13.07 30.99
N VAL A 3 -22.97 -14.37 31.29
CA VAL A 3 -22.87 -15.42 30.28
C VAL A 3 -24.14 -16.26 30.38
N HIS A 4 -24.85 -16.39 29.27
CA HIS A 4 -26.09 -17.16 29.15
C HIS A 4 -25.88 -18.30 28.15
N VAL A 5 -26.44 -19.47 28.45
CA VAL A 5 -26.30 -20.67 27.61
C VAL A 5 -27.68 -21.05 27.04
N PRO A 6 -27.90 -20.98 25.72
CA PRO A 6 -29.15 -21.39 25.10
C PRO A 6 -29.28 -22.92 25.06
N LEU A 7 -30.38 -23.45 25.59
CA LEU A 7 -30.62 -24.89 25.70
C LEU A 7 -31.50 -25.46 24.58
N SER A 8 -32.51 -24.71 24.13
CA SER A 8 -33.40 -25.17 23.07
C SER A 8 -32.73 -25.06 21.70
N LEU A 9 -33.16 -25.92 20.78
CA LEU A 9 -32.57 -26.00 19.44
C LEU A 9 -32.88 -24.72 18.63
N GLU A 10 -34.06 -24.14 18.86
CA GLU A 10 -34.47 -22.86 18.28
C GLU A 10 -33.59 -21.72 18.80
N ALA A 11 -33.35 -21.65 20.11
CA ALA A 11 -32.51 -20.62 20.71
C ALA A 11 -31.04 -20.75 20.26
N GLN A 12 -30.55 -21.98 20.05
CA GLN A 12 -29.22 -22.20 19.49
C GLN A 12 -29.13 -21.74 18.02
N ALA A 13 -30.16 -22.00 17.22
CA ALA A 13 -30.23 -21.53 15.84
C ALA A 13 -30.28 -20.00 15.76
N GLU A 14 -31.11 -19.36 16.59
CA GLU A 14 -31.22 -17.89 16.66
C GLU A 14 -29.91 -17.24 17.10
N ALA A 15 -29.26 -17.81 18.13
CA ALA A 15 -27.96 -17.32 18.59
C ALA A 15 -26.89 -17.42 17.49
N ARG A 16 -26.94 -18.47 16.66
CA ARG A 16 -25.97 -18.67 15.58
C ARG A 16 -26.23 -17.85 14.32
N LEU A 17 -27.50 -17.63 13.98
CA LEU A 17 -27.88 -16.99 12.73
C LEU A 17 -28.16 -15.49 12.88
N LEU A 18 -28.70 -15.04 14.02
CA LEU A 18 -29.09 -13.64 14.22
C LEU A 18 -28.18 -12.93 15.22
N MET A 19 -27.75 -13.61 16.28
CA MET A 19 -26.97 -12.96 17.35
C MET A 19 -25.45 -13.10 17.17
N PHE A 20 -24.99 -13.75 16.09
CA PHE A 20 -23.55 -13.93 15.89
C PHE A 20 -22.87 -12.60 15.58
N SER A 21 -21.72 -12.35 16.22
CA SER A 21 -21.00 -11.08 16.12
C SER A 21 -20.57 -10.71 14.69
N HIS A 22 -20.21 -11.68 13.85
CA HIS A 22 -19.76 -11.42 12.47
C HIS A 22 -20.87 -10.90 11.55
N MET A 23 -22.14 -11.12 11.89
CA MET A 23 -23.29 -10.60 11.13
C MET A 23 -23.73 -9.22 11.64
N ASN A 24 -23.41 -8.91 12.90
CA ASN A 24 -23.81 -7.68 13.58
C ASN A 24 -22.71 -6.60 13.56
N LEU A 25 -22.17 -6.30 12.38
CA LEU A 25 -21.11 -5.30 12.20
C LEU A 25 -21.62 -3.86 12.04
N LEU A 26 -22.89 -3.69 11.66
CA LEU A 26 -23.52 -2.41 11.37
C LEU A 26 -24.50 -2.00 12.48
N SER A 27 -24.67 -0.70 12.64
CA SER A 27 -25.68 -0.12 13.53
C SER A 27 -27.07 -0.31 12.96
N PRO A 28 -28.03 -0.93 13.69
CA PRO A 28 -29.40 -1.11 13.21
C PRO A 28 -30.14 0.20 12.92
N ALA A 29 -29.74 1.29 13.57
CA ALA A 29 -30.43 2.58 13.47
C ALA A 29 -29.95 3.41 12.27
N ILE A 30 -28.65 3.42 11.99
CA ILE A 30 -28.01 4.35 11.03
C ILE A 30 -27.33 3.60 9.87
N GLY A 31 -26.95 2.34 10.07
CA GLY A 31 -26.18 1.56 9.10
C GLY A 31 -24.67 1.77 9.18
N ASP A 32 -24.18 2.63 10.08
CA ASP A 32 -22.75 2.85 10.28
C ASP A 32 -22.05 1.63 10.90
N PRO A 33 -20.79 1.33 10.55
CA PRO A 33 -20.05 0.23 11.14
C PRO A 33 -19.80 0.48 12.63
N ILE A 34 -20.14 -0.49 13.48
CA ILE A 34 -19.87 -0.43 14.93
C ILE A 34 -18.48 -1.00 15.25
N SER A 35 -18.05 -2.02 14.52
CA SER A 35 -16.77 -2.72 14.74
C SER A 35 -15.59 -2.04 14.04
N ILE A 36 -15.40 -0.75 14.30
CA ILE A 36 -14.26 0.05 13.78
C ILE A 36 -13.08 -0.12 14.75
N PRO A 37 -11.82 -0.23 14.28
CA PRO A 37 -10.65 -0.21 15.15
C PRO A 37 -10.61 1.08 15.99
N THR A 38 -10.33 0.94 17.29
CA THR A 38 -10.23 2.07 18.24
C THR A 38 -8.87 2.11 18.93
N GLN A 39 -8.54 3.27 19.50
CA GLN A 39 -7.37 3.53 20.36
C GLN A 39 -6.05 2.96 19.82
N ASP A 40 -5.57 1.86 20.40
CA ASP A 40 -4.25 1.31 20.12
C ASP A 40 -4.13 0.77 18.69
N MET A 41 -5.22 0.23 18.14
CA MET A 41 -5.24 -0.23 16.74
C MET A 41 -5.09 0.95 15.77
N LEU A 42 -5.74 2.09 16.07
CA LEU A 42 -5.63 3.30 15.25
C LEU A 42 -4.21 3.87 15.32
N ILE A 43 -3.61 3.90 16.50
CA ILE A 43 -2.23 4.36 16.69
C ILE A 43 -1.26 3.44 15.92
N GLY A 44 -1.47 2.13 15.99
CA GLY A 44 -0.68 1.15 15.24
C GLY A 44 -0.77 1.37 13.73
N LEU A 45 -1.98 1.50 13.18
CA LEU A 45 -2.19 1.79 11.76
C LEU A 45 -1.59 3.14 11.37
N TYR A 46 -1.72 4.16 12.22
CA TYR A 46 -1.17 5.48 11.96
C TYR A 46 0.35 5.41 11.86
N ILE A 47 1.04 4.77 12.80
CA ILE A 47 2.51 4.62 12.77
C ILE A 47 2.95 3.78 11.56
N LEU A 48 2.20 2.72 11.22
CA LEU A 48 2.51 1.90 10.05
C LEU A 48 2.36 2.69 8.73
N THR A 49 1.41 3.62 8.67
CA THR A 49 1.11 4.39 7.46
C THR A 49 1.70 5.80 7.47
N SER A 50 2.32 6.25 8.57
CA SER A 50 3.00 7.53 8.69
C SER A 50 4.35 7.51 7.98
N GLY A 51 4.31 7.41 6.65
CA GLY A 51 5.49 7.44 5.78
C GLY A 51 5.72 8.81 5.16
N ASN A 52 6.97 9.13 4.84
CA ASN A 52 7.34 10.38 4.20
C ASN A 52 6.95 10.37 2.71
N ARG A 53 5.66 10.65 2.41
CA ARG A 53 5.10 10.73 1.05
C ARG A 53 5.52 12.01 0.31
N ARG A 54 6.79 12.40 0.42
CA ARG A 54 7.33 13.43 -0.46
C ARG A 54 7.23 12.88 -1.88
N GLY A 55 6.45 13.52 -2.76
CA GLY A 55 6.27 13.10 -4.16
C GLY A 55 7.59 13.07 -4.94
N ILE A 56 7.58 12.52 -6.15
CA ILE A 56 8.78 12.43 -7.01
C ILE A 56 9.46 13.80 -7.20
N GLY A 57 8.66 14.88 -7.25
CA GLY A 57 9.16 16.25 -7.37
C GLY A 57 10.01 16.73 -6.18
N ALA A 58 9.76 16.24 -4.96
CA ALA A 58 10.49 16.69 -3.78
C ALA A 58 11.93 16.15 -3.68
N ASN A 59 12.23 15.02 -4.33
CA ASN A 59 13.60 14.47 -4.38
C ASN A 59 14.38 14.94 -5.62
N ARG A 60 13.72 15.33 -6.71
CA ARG A 60 14.39 15.90 -7.89
C ARG A 60 14.62 17.41 -7.80
N TYR A 61 13.77 18.17 -7.10
CA TYR A 61 13.81 19.63 -7.04
C TYR A 61 13.99 20.19 -5.62
N ASN A 62 14.96 19.68 -4.85
CA ASN A 62 15.37 20.33 -3.59
C ASN A 62 16.77 20.96 -3.75
N PRO A 63 16.90 22.24 -4.19
CA PRO A 63 18.19 22.87 -4.44
C PRO A 63 18.86 23.41 -3.18
N CYS A 64 18.17 23.37 -2.03
CA CYS A 64 18.54 24.15 -0.86
C CYS A 64 19.31 23.31 0.18
N ASN A 65 20.56 22.99 -0.14
CA ASN A 65 21.64 22.90 0.86
C ASN A 65 23.02 23.09 0.22
N ARG A 66 23.17 24.16 -0.58
CA ARG A 66 24.42 24.54 -1.24
C ARG A 66 25.15 25.70 -0.55
N ARG A 67 25.11 25.79 0.79
CA ARG A 67 25.98 26.73 1.52
C ARG A 67 26.57 26.06 2.75
N ASN A 68 27.89 25.90 2.71
CA ASN A 68 28.83 25.70 3.82
C ASN A 68 29.26 24.24 4.13
N SER A 69 30.22 23.74 3.35
CA SER A 69 31.57 23.53 3.88
C SER A 69 32.57 23.58 2.73
N GLN A 70 33.42 24.62 2.76
CA GLN A 70 34.66 24.61 2.01
C GLN A 70 35.58 23.59 2.67
N ASN A 71 36.30 22.84 1.83
CA ASN A 71 37.44 21.98 2.16
C ASN A 71 37.09 20.55 2.58
N GLU A 72 36.96 19.66 1.59
CA GLU A 72 37.92 18.55 1.44
C GLU A 72 37.85 17.98 0.02
N ARG A 73 38.98 18.09 -0.68
CA ARG A 73 39.20 17.54 -2.02
C ARG A 73 39.48 16.04 -1.88
N ILE A 74 38.46 15.22 -2.16
CA ILE A 74 38.65 13.85 -2.66
C ILE A 74 37.82 13.70 -3.94
N LEU A 75 38.47 13.17 -4.96
CA LEU A 75 38.04 13.14 -6.36
C LEU A 75 36.82 12.22 -6.59
N THR A 76 35.88 12.80 -7.36
CA THR A 76 34.98 12.18 -8.35
C THR A 76 33.79 11.32 -7.91
N ASN A 77 32.61 11.81 -8.32
CA ASN A 77 31.38 11.11 -8.68
C ASN A 77 30.54 10.52 -7.56
N ASN A 78 29.94 11.39 -6.74
CA ASN A 78 28.77 11.04 -5.95
C ASN A 78 27.74 12.18 -6.02
N ASN A 79 27.12 12.36 -7.19
CA ASN A 79 25.74 12.85 -7.23
C ASN A 79 24.86 11.74 -6.65
N LYS A 80 24.99 11.50 -5.34
CA LYS A 80 24.39 10.38 -4.63
C LYS A 80 22.94 10.73 -4.34
N TYR A 81 22.16 10.92 -5.40
CA TYR A 81 20.74 10.63 -5.35
C TYR A 81 20.68 9.14 -4.99
N THR A 82 20.42 8.85 -3.71
CA THR A 82 20.25 7.48 -3.26
C THR A 82 19.09 6.90 -4.04
N LYS A 83 19.38 6.09 -5.06
CA LYS A 83 18.38 5.47 -5.91
C LYS A 83 17.43 4.70 -5.00
N GLU A 84 16.16 5.10 -4.99
CA GLU A 84 15.14 4.43 -4.19
C GLU A 84 15.08 2.96 -4.60
N PRO A 85 14.98 2.02 -3.64
CA PRO A 85 14.98 0.60 -3.95
C PRO A 85 13.72 0.22 -4.74
N LEU A 86 13.91 -0.61 -5.76
CA LEU A 86 12.85 -1.11 -6.63
C LEU A 86 12.60 -2.60 -6.32
N PHE A 87 11.34 -2.95 -6.14
CA PHE A 87 10.88 -4.31 -5.89
C PHE A 87 9.83 -4.73 -6.93
N CYS A 88 9.98 -5.93 -7.46
CA CYS A 88 9.00 -6.53 -8.36
C CYS A 88 7.84 -7.19 -7.60
N ASN A 89 8.07 -7.56 -6.33
CA ASN A 89 7.13 -8.29 -5.49
C ASN A 89 7.10 -7.72 -4.08
N SER A 90 5.93 -7.76 -3.44
CA SER A 90 5.72 -7.34 -2.05
C SER A 90 6.52 -8.20 -1.06
N TYR A 91 6.63 -9.52 -1.33
CA TYR A 91 7.40 -10.45 -0.51
C TYR A 91 8.89 -10.08 -0.42
N ASP A 92 9.49 -9.66 -1.53
CA ASP A 92 10.90 -9.27 -1.57
C ASP A 92 11.14 -8.00 -0.74
N ALA A 93 10.20 -7.04 -0.81
CA ALA A 93 10.25 -5.83 0.00
C ALA A 93 10.16 -6.13 1.51
N ILE A 94 9.24 -7.03 1.90
CA ILE A 94 9.09 -7.49 3.29
C ILE A 94 10.33 -8.28 3.75
N GLY A 95 10.90 -9.11 2.88
CA GLY A 95 12.16 -9.82 3.13
C GLY A 95 13.31 -8.86 3.39
N ALA A 96 13.44 -7.81 2.57
CA ALA A 96 14.45 -6.76 2.74
C ALA A 96 14.27 -5.98 4.05
N TYR A 97 13.02 -5.73 4.47
CA TYR A 97 12.70 -5.14 5.77
C TYR A 97 13.12 -6.04 6.94
N ARG A 98 12.82 -7.34 6.87
CA ARG A 98 13.25 -8.33 7.88
C ARG A 98 14.78 -8.40 8.02
N GLN A 99 15.49 -8.24 6.91
CA GLN A 99 16.97 -8.14 6.88
C GLN A 99 17.49 -6.77 7.36
N LYS A 100 16.62 -5.85 7.81
CA LYS A 100 16.94 -4.48 8.24
C LYS A 100 17.68 -3.65 7.17
N ARG A 101 17.53 -4.01 5.89
CA ARG A 101 18.13 -3.26 4.76
C ARG A 101 17.35 -1.98 4.46
N ILE A 102 16.06 -1.97 4.82
CA ILE A 102 15.12 -0.89 4.57
C ILE A 102 14.38 -0.59 5.88
N LYS A 103 14.09 0.69 6.13
CA LYS A 103 13.31 1.14 7.29
C LYS A 103 11.83 1.21 6.93
N LEU A 104 10.95 1.20 7.93
CA LEU A 104 9.51 1.23 7.69
C LEU A 104 9.06 2.48 6.90
N ASP A 105 9.65 3.64 7.20
CA ASP A 105 9.26 4.93 6.63
C ASP A 105 9.97 5.28 5.31
N SER A 106 10.96 4.49 4.89
CA SER A 106 11.72 4.82 3.68
C SER A 106 10.91 4.53 2.42
N PRO A 107 10.85 5.48 1.47
CA PRO A 107 10.12 5.29 0.23
C PRO A 107 10.80 4.24 -0.65
N LEU A 108 9.99 3.42 -1.30
CA LEU A 108 10.43 2.40 -2.24
C LEU A 108 9.48 2.35 -3.44
N TRP A 109 9.97 1.75 -4.53
CA TRP A 109 9.17 1.49 -5.73
C TRP A 109 8.72 0.04 -5.75
N LEU A 110 7.43 -0.20 -5.90
CA LEU A 110 6.85 -1.53 -6.02
C LEU A 110 6.19 -1.67 -7.39
N ARG A 111 6.45 -2.77 -8.10
CA ARG A 111 5.70 -3.13 -9.30
C ARG A 111 4.29 -3.56 -8.90
N TRP A 112 3.30 -2.83 -9.37
CA TRP A 112 1.89 -3.11 -9.17
C TRP A 112 1.38 -4.10 -10.21
N GLN A 113 0.56 -5.05 -9.76
CA GLN A 113 -0.07 -6.02 -10.65
C GLN A 113 -1.32 -5.40 -11.28
N LEU A 114 -1.46 -5.52 -12.60
CA LEU A 114 -2.52 -4.87 -13.38
C LEU A 114 -3.93 -5.42 -13.08
N ASP A 115 -4.02 -6.63 -12.51
CA ASP A 115 -5.30 -7.29 -12.19
C ASP A 115 -6.03 -6.63 -11.01
N GLN A 116 -5.31 -5.89 -10.15
CA GLN A 116 -5.90 -5.15 -9.05
C GLN A 116 -6.42 -3.80 -9.55
N ARG A 117 -7.75 -3.61 -9.45
CA ARG A 117 -8.49 -2.41 -9.90
C ARG A 117 -7.72 -1.12 -9.57
N VAL A 118 -7.16 -0.50 -10.60
CA VAL A 118 -6.43 0.76 -10.48
C VAL A 118 -7.45 1.89 -10.37
N ILE A 119 -7.55 2.53 -9.20
CA ILE A 119 -8.21 3.84 -9.09
C ILE A 119 -7.17 4.87 -9.57
N VAL A 120 -7.09 5.08 -10.88
CA VAL A 120 -6.29 6.19 -11.43
C VAL A 120 -7.06 7.46 -11.12
N SER A 121 -6.56 8.27 -10.19
CA SER A 121 -6.99 9.67 -10.05
C SER A 121 -6.73 10.38 -11.38
N SER A 122 -7.70 11.17 -11.84
CA SER A 122 -7.68 11.88 -13.13
C SER A 122 -6.65 13.03 -13.14
N GLU A 123 -5.39 12.75 -12.84
CA GLU A 123 -4.29 13.70 -12.84
C GLU A 123 -3.54 13.62 -14.18
N ALA A 124 -3.11 14.78 -14.70
CA ALA A 124 -2.23 14.81 -15.86
C ALA A 124 -0.82 14.36 -15.45
N PRO A 125 -0.08 13.63 -16.32
CA PRO A 125 1.29 13.25 -16.02
C PRO A 125 2.18 14.48 -15.87
N ILE A 126 3.11 14.43 -14.92
CA ILE A 126 4.07 15.52 -14.67
C ILE A 126 5.09 15.56 -15.81
N GLU A 127 5.59 14.39 -16.21
CA GLU A 127 6.55 14.21 -17.29
C GLU A 127 6.20 12.95 -18.07
N VAL A 128 6.36 13.01 -19.40
CA VAL A 128 6.24 11.84 -20.27
C VAL A 128 7.54 11.70 -21.06
N HIS A 129 8.19 10.55 -20.95
CA HIS A 129 9.42 10.24 -21.68
C HIS A 129 9.12 9.18 -22.74
N TYR A 130 9.76 9.30 -23.91
CA TYR A 130 9.67 8.31 -24.99
C TYR A 130 11.06 7.79 -25.30
N ASP A 131 11.24 6.46 -25.25
CA ASP A 131 12.46 5.81 -25.74
C ASP A 131 12.40 5.64 -27.26
N SER A 132 13.58 5.58 -27.88
CA SER A 132 13.73 5.30 -29.33
C SER A 132 13.18 3.93 -29.73
N LEU A 133 13.12 2.98 -28.78
CA LEU A 133 12.48 1.67 -28.94
C LEU A 133 10.95 1.72 -28.89
N GLY A 134 10.38 2.89 -28.58
CA GLY A 134 8.94 3.13 -28.58
C GLY A 134 8.24 2.76 -27.26
N THR A 135 9.01 2.47 -26.22
CA THR A 135 8.49 2.43 -24.84
C THR A 135 8.26 3.86 -24.36
N TYR A 136 7.13 4.12 -23.72
CA TYR A 136 6.87 5.40 -23.09
C TYR A 136 6.75 5.26 -21.58
N TYR A 137 7.17 6.29 -20.87
CA TYR A 137 7.13 6.39 -19.42
C TYR A 137 6.28 7.61 -19.06
N GLU A 138 5.17 7.40 -18.38
CA GLU A 138 4.39 8.49 -17.80
C GLU A 138 4.68 8.56 -16.30
N ILE A 139 5.25 9.70 -15.90
CA ILE A 139 5.69 9.96 -14.54
C ILE A 139 4.64 10.82 -13.85
N TYR A 140 4.05 10.30 -12.78
CA TYR A 140 3.09 10.99 -11.93
C TYR A 140 3.72 11.30 -10.56
N GLY A 141 2.98 11.97 -9.66
CA GLY A 141 3.54 12.36 -8.36
C GLY A 141 4.00 11.18 -7.49
N HIS A 142 3.28 10.05 -7.58
CA HIS A 142 3.46 8.88 -6.71
C HIS A 142 3.49 7.53 -7.45
N TYR A 143 3.33 7.53 -8.77
CA TYR A 143 3.40 6.31 -9.59
C TYR A 143 4.01 6.60 -10.94
N LEU A 144 4.42 5.54 -11.62
CA LEU A 144 5.05 5.53 -12.94
C LEU A 144 4.33 4.48 -13.78
N ILE A 145 3.86 4.86 -14.95
CA ILE A 145 3.28 3.94 -15.92
C ILE A 145 4.30 3.72 -17.03
N VAL A 146 4.52 2.46 -17.38
CA VAL A 146 5.34 2.07 -18.53
C VAL A 146 4.45 1.36 -19.54
N GLY A 147 4.47 1.83 -20.78
CA GLY A 147 3.67 1.25 -21.84
C GLY A 147 4.42 1.10 -23.16
N ASN A 148 3.81 0.33 -24.06
CA ASN A 148 4.34 0.05 -25.40
C ASN A 148 3.86 1.08 -26.44
N ILE A 149 4.41 1.01 -27.64
CA ILE A 149 4.05 1.86 -28.80
C ILE A 149 2.54 1.90 -29.05
N LYS A 150 1.84 0.77 -28.83
CA LYS A 150 0.38 0.63 -28.98
C LYS A 150 -0.44 1.30 -27.88
N LYS A 151 0.21 1.98 -26.92
CA LYS A 151 -0.38 2.53 -25.69
C LYS A 151 -0.95 1.50 -24.71
N GLU A 152 -0.63 0.23 -24.89
CA GLU A 152 -0.93 -0.81 -23.89
C GLU A 152 0.00 -0.64 -22.68
N ILE A 153 -0.57 -0.67 -21.48
CA ILE A 153 0.18 -0.57 -20.22
C ILE A 153 0.89 -1.91 -19.98
N VAL A 154 2.21 -1.87 -19.87
CA VAL A 154 3.04 -3.05 -19.60
C VAL A 154 3.19 -3.26 -18.10
N CYS A 155 3.53 -2.18 -17.38
CA CYS A 155 3.68 -2.26 -15.93
C CYS A 155 3.45 -0.89 -15.29
N ILE A 156 2.94 -0.93 -14.07
CA ILE A 156 2.77 0.25 -13.21
C ILE A 156 3.72 0.07 -12.03
N TYR A 157 4.47 1.09 -11.70
CA TYR A 157 5.25 1.16 -10.47
C TYR A 157 4.64 2.20 -9.56
N ILE A 158 4.44 1.83 -8.30
CA ILE A 158 3.89 2.73 -7.29
C ILE A 158 4.98 3.00 -6.27
N ARG A 159 5.12 4.26 -5.90
CA ARG A 159 6.00 4.69 -4.83
C ARG A 159 5.26 4.56 -3.51
N THR A 160 5.66 3.60 -2.69
CA THR A 160 5.01 3.28 -1.42
C THR A 160 6.04 3.14 -0.30
N THR A 161 5.58 2.72 0.87
CA THR A 161 6.42 2.37 2.03
C THR A 161 6.04 0.97 2.49
N ILE A 162 6.92 0.33 3.26
CA ILE A 162 6.71 -1.06 3.71
C ILE A 162 5.44 -1.20 4.54
N GLY A 163 5.14 -0.24 5.43
CA GLY A 163 3.95 -0.35 6.27
C GLY A 163 2.64 -0.35 5.47
N HIS A 164 2.56 0.41 4.37
CA HIS A 164 1.41 0.34 3.45
C HIS A 164 1.35 -1.01 2.74
N ILE A 165 2.49 -1.53 2.28
CA ILE A 165 2.55 -2.84 1.62
C ILE A 165 2.04 -3.93 2.56
N CYS A 166 2.47 -3.91 3.83
CA CYS A 166 1.97 -4.84 4.83
C CYS A 166 0.45 -4.71 5.03
N LEU A 167 -0.06 -3.49 5.22
CA LEU A 167 -1.49 -3.27 5.42
C LEU A 167 -2.34 -3.78 4.24
N TYR A 168 -1.99 -3.39 3.02
CA TYR A 168 -2.76 -3.81 1.83
C TYR A 168 -2.69 -5.30 1.59
N ARG A 169 -1.57 -5.93 1.92
CA ARG A 169 -1.44 -7.38 1.83
C ARG A 169 -2.35 -8.10 2.81
N GLU A 170 -2.41 -7.68 4.07
CA GLU A 170 -3.33 -8.29 5.05
C GLU A 170 -4.79 -8.15 4.60
N ILE A 171 -5.15 -7.00 4.00
CA ILE A 171 -6.48 -6.79 3.42
C ILE A 171 -6.73 -7.75 2.26
N GLU A 172 -5.77 -7.90 1.34
CA GLU A 172 -5.90 -8.81 0.19
C GLU A 172 -6.01 -10.27 0.62
N GLU A 173 -5.19 -10.72 1.57
CA GLU A 173 -5.25 -12.07 2.14
C GLU A 173 -6.58 -12.31 2.84
N ALA A 174 -7.13 -11.33 3.57
CA ALA A 174 -8.45 -11.42 4.19
C ALA A 174 -9.58 -11.53 3.16
N ILE A 175 -9.52 -10.73 2.08
CA ILE A 175 -10.52 -10.79 0.99
C ILE A 175 -10.46 -12.14 0.28
N GLN A 176 -9.25 -12.62 -0.05
CA GLN A 176 -9.08 -13.89 -0.73
C GLN A 176 -9.54 -15.07 0.13
N GLY A 177 -9.21 -15.04 1.43
CA GLY A 177 -9.68 -16.04 2.39
C GLY A 177 -11.20 -16.08 2.50
N PHE A 178 -11.87 -14.92 2.46
CA PHE A 178 -13.33 -14.85 2.46
C PHE A 178 -13.94 -15.45 1.18
N CYS A 179 -13.39 -15.12 0.02
CA CYS A 179 -13.86 -15.68 -1.26
C CYS A 179 -13.78 -17.21 -1.29
N GLN A 180 -12.70 -17.79 -0.73
CA GLN A 180 -12.51 -19.23 -0.69
C GLN A 180 -13.46 -19.93 0.30
N ALA A 181 -13.70 -19.33 1.47
CA ALA A 181 -14.68 -19.85 2.43
C ALA A 181 -16.11 -19.82 1.86
N CYS A 182 -16.46 -18.83 1.03
CA CYS A 182 -17.76 -18.77 0.36
C CYS A 182 -17.93 -19.86 -0.71
N SER A 183 -16.86 -20.27 -1.41
CA SER A 183 -16.93 -21.33 -2.44
C SER A 183 -17.01 -22.74 -1.86
N ASP A 184 -16.49 -22.97 -0.65
CA ASP A 184 -16.51 -24.28 -0.01
C ASP A 184 -17.86 -24.60 0.67
N VAL A 185 -18.74 -23.61 0.81
CA VAL A 185 -20.06 -23.72 1.44
C VAL A 185 -21.19 -23.96 0.41
N THR A 186 -20.88 -23.97 -0.89
CA THR A 186 -21.80 -24.33 -1.99
C THR A 186 -21.57 -25.75 -2.47
#